data_AF-M0CHD4-F1
#
_entry.id   AF-M0CHD4-F1
#
_cell.length_a   1.000
_cell.length_b   1.000
_cell.length_c   1.000
_cell.angle_alpha   90.00
_cell.angle_beta   90.00
_cell.angle_gamma   90.00
#
_symmetry.space_group_name_H-M   'P 1'
#
loop_
_entity.id
_entity.type
_entity.pdbx_description
1 polymer ?
#
loop_
_entity_poly.entity_id
_entity_poly.type
_entity_poly.pdbx_seq_one_letter_code
_entity_poly.pdbx_strand_id
1 'polypeptide(L)'
;MIGTVLLVAIAVLLASVAAYVAFGATEEREPAPEVTLELEPGPVPGAYELSVTNGERLDGERVELRGAADENALRNRDLLAGDSAAVFPVRERLQLVWFGEHDSSYVLREFEVDPEVPSADETCPWLAGKTSVSIDFVLYCDVSITDSVDIESGGTVVGRIESQSDSVDIDTGLTVYGPVTAGDDVAIDGSEVAGDVRGPDVDIDTTTVYGSVKSANEVDLDGATVTGHVYAPSVSCTDNPTIDGQSCSSYAPKDPDDY
;
A
#
# COMPACT_ATOMS: atom_id res chain seq x y z
N MET A 1 14.39 57.46 24.90
CA MET A 1 13.91 56.94 23.60
C MET A 1 14.34 55.49 23.37
N ILE A 2 15.60 55.10 23.63
CA ILE A 2 16.06 53.71 23.46
C ILE A 2 15.37 52.74 24.45
N GLY A 3 15.20 53.13 25.71
CA GLY A 3 14.56 52.28 26.73
C GLY A 3 13.08 51.99 26.46
N THR A 4 12.34 52.93 25.86
CA THR A 4 10.93 52.72 25.50
C THR A 4 10.76 51.79 24.31
N VAL A 5 11.65 51.87 23.31
CA VAL A 5 11.61 50.97 22.14
C VAL A 5 11.92 49.53 22.55
N LEU A 6 12.90 49.32 23.43
CA LEU A 6 13.23 47.99 23.94
C LEU A 6 12.07 47.37 24.74
N LEU A 7 11.39 48.16 25.57
CA LEU A 7 10.28 47.69 26.39
C LEU A 7 9.07 47.29 25.54
N VAL A 8 8.77 48.05 24.49
CA VAL A 8 7.71 47.70 23.53
C VAL A 8 8.06 46.42 22.78
N ALA A 9 9.32 46.25 22.34
CA ALA A 9 9.74 45.03 21.65
C ALA A 9 9.60 43.77 22.54
N ILE A 10 9.99 43.87 23.82
CA ILE A 10 9.83 42.76 24.77
C ILE A 10 8.36 42.47 25.04
N ALA A 11 7.52 43.50 25.21
CA ALA A 11 6.09 43.33 25.44
C ALA A 11 5.38 42.65 24.26
N VAL A 12 5.72 43.03 23.02
CA VAL A 12 5.18 42.40 21.82
C VAL A 12 5.61 40.94 21.74
N LEU A 13 6.89 40.64 22.01
CA LEU A 13 7.42 39.29 21.95
C LEU A 13 6.78 38.38 23.00
N LEU A 14 6.61 38.88 24.23
CA LEU A 14 5.89 38.17 25.29
C LEU A 14 4.41 37.96 24.96
N ALA A 15 3.74 38.95 24.37
CA ALA A 15 2.35 38.83 23.96
C ALA A 15 2.16 37.79 22.86
N SER A 16 3.08 37.69 21.89
CA SER A 16 3.04 36.65 20.86
C SER A 16 3.25 35.24 21.44
N VAL A 17 4.17 35.08 22.39
CA VAL A 17 4.40 33.78 23.06
C VAL A 17 3.19 33.39 23.91
N ALA A 18 2.62 34.34 24.65
CA ALA A 18 1.42 34.11 25.45
C ALA A 18 0.20 33.76 24.57
N ALA A 19 0.05 34.40 23.41
CA ALA A 19 -0.99 34.07 22.44
C ALA A 19 -0.80 32.64 21.89
N TYR A 20 0.42 32.27 21.51
CA TYR A 20 0.70 30.91 21.00
C TYR A 20 0.37 29.83 22.04
N VAL A 21 0.72 30.05 23.31
CA VAL A 21 0.40 29.11 24.40
C VAL A 21 -1.09 29.10 24.72
N ALA A 22 -1.76 30.26 24.70
CA ALA A 22 -3.19 30.35 25.01
C ALA A 22 -4.07 29.75 23.90
N PHE A 23 -3.73 29.98 22.62
CA PHE A 23 -4.46 29.41 21.49
C PHE A 23 -4.13 27.94 21.26
N GLY A 24 -2.89 27.51 21.49
CA GLY A 24 -2.51 26.08 21.40
C GLY A 24 -3.04 25.21 22.55
N ALA A 25 -3.50 25.82 23.65
CA ALA A 25 -4.11 25.10 24.77
C ALA A 25 -5.64 24.98 24.68
N THR A 26 -6.27 25.60 23.67
CA THR A 26 -7.74 25.61 23.49
C THR A 26 -8.24 24.67 22.40
N GLU A 27 -7.37 23.94 21.71
CA GLU A 27 -7.80 22.86 20.82
C GLU A 27 -8.26 21.68 21.68
N GLU A 28 -9.58 21.57 21.87
CA GLU A 28 -10.23 20.40 22.46
C GLU A 28 -9.93 19.19 21.56
N ARG A 29 -8.95 18.38 21.93
CA ARG A 29 -8.67 17.11 21.24
C ARG A 29 -9.89 16.22 21.36
N GLU A 30 -10.46 15.84 20.23
CA GLU A 30 -11.56 14.87 20.16
C GLU A 30 -11.09 13.57 20.83
N PRO A 31 -11.83 13.03 21.82
CA PRO A 31 -11.48 11.75 22.42
C PRO A 31 -11.69 10.63 21.41
N ALA A 32 -10.79 9.65 21.41
CA ALA A 32 -10.93 8.44 20.61
C ALA A 32 -12.13 7.60 21.11
N PRO A 33 -12.80 6.84 20.23
CA PRO A 33 -13.87 5.94 20.63
C PRO A 33 -13.34 4.83 21.55
N GLU A 34 -14.10 4.51 22.60
CA GLU A 34 -13.75 3.42 23.51
C GLU A 34 -14.30 2.09 22.97
N VAL A 35 -13.40 1.26 22.44
CA VAL A 35 -13.72 -0.04 21.85
C VAL A 35 -12.78 -1.14 22.34
N THR A 36 -13.32 -2.35 22.47
CA THR A 36 -12.56 -3.57 22.71
C THR A 36 -12.51 -4.36 21.42
N LEU A 37 -11.29 -4.62 20.96
CA LEU A 37 -11.01 -5.27 19.69
C LEU A 37 -10.23 -6.56 19.94
N GLU A 38 -10.62 -7.61 19.25
CA GLU A 38 -9.93 -8.88 19.24
C GLU A 38 -9.59 -9.26 17.80
N LEU A 39 -8.44 -9.92 17.63
CA LEU A 39 -7.96 -10.39 16.36
C LEU A 39 -7.64 -11.88 16.51
N GLU A 40 -8.34 -12.71 15.75
CA GLU A 40 -8.16 -14.16 15.78
C GLU A 40 -7.86 -14.69 14.37
N PRO A 41 -7.13 -15.80 14.21
CA PRO A 41 -6.96 -16.43 12.91
C PRO A 41 -8.31 -16.78 12.27
N GLY A 42 -8.47 -16.38 11.01
CA GLY A 42 -9.70 -16.57 10.24
C GLY A 42 -9.80 -17.96 9.60
N PRO A 43 -10.91 -18.23 8.88
CA PRO A 43 -11.12 -19.49 8.17
C PRO A 43 -10.30 -19.63 6.89
N VAL A 44 -9.72 -18.53 6.39
CA VAL A 44 -8.85 -18.49 5.21
C VAL A 44 -7.40 -18.38 5.69
N PRO A 45 -6.45 -19.16 5.15
CA PRO A 45 -5.03 -19.03 5.47
C PRO A 45 -4.53 -17.59 5.28
N GLY A 46 -3.73 -17.07 6.22
CA GLY A 46 -3.25 -15.67 6.20
C GLY A 46 -4.30 -14.60 6.55
N ALA A 47 -5.58 -14.96 6.62
CA ALA A 47 -6.63 -14.07 7.08
C ALA A 47 -6.74 -14.08 8.60
N TYR A 48 -7.02 -12.92 9.16
CA TYR A 48 -7.45 -12.76 10.54
C TYR A 48 -8.86 -12.17 10.56
N GLU A 49 -9.64 -12.54 11.55
CA GLU A 49 -10.93 -11.94 11.83
C GLU A 49 -10.74 -10.88 12.93
N LEU A 50 -10.87 -9.60 12.53
CA LEU A 50 -10.93 -8.48 13.46
C LEU A 50 -12.37 -8.32 13.93
N SER A 51 -12.60 -8.49 15.22
CA SER A 51 -13.92 -8.37 15.83
C SER A 51 -13.99 -7.22 16.83
N VAL A 52 -15.10 -6.48 16.82
CA VAL A 52 -15.44 -5.53 17.88
C VAL A 52 -16.23 -6.29 18.92
N THR A 53 -15.63 -6.58 20.07
CA THR A 53 -16.32 -7.38 21.11
C THR A 53 -17.19 -6.53 22.01
N ASN A 54 -16.81 -5.27 22.24
CA ASN A 54 -17.56 -4.33 23.06
C ASN A 54 -17.17 -2.87 22.73
N GLY A 55 -18.00 -1.93 23.15
CA GLY A 55 -17.70 -0.49 23.09
C GLY A 55 -18.58 0.30 22.13
N GLU A 56 -18.08 1.47 21.75
CA GLU A 56 -18.76 2.40 20.85
C GLU A 56 -18.74 1.93 19.38
N ARG A 57 -19.53 2.59 18.54
CA ARG A 57 -19.51 2.36 17.09
C ARG A 57 -18.18 2.83 16.52
N LEU A 58 -17.57 1.97 15.71
CA LEU A 58 -16.43 2.30 14.85
C LEU A 58 -16.95 2.71 13.47
N ASP A 59 -16.71 3.96 13.10
CA ASP A 59 -16.98 4.47 11.76
C ASP A 59 -15.82 4.11 10.83
N GLY A 60 -16.09 3.26 9.84
CA GLY A 60 -15.14 2.78 8.84
C GLY A 60 -14.47 3.87 8.02
N GLU A 61 -15.14 5.01 7.80
CA GLU A 61 -14.55 6.15 7.08
C GLU A 61 -13.49 6.87 7.90
N ARG A 62 -13.45 6.62 9.22
CA ARG A 62 -12.56 7.28 10.18
C ARG A 62 -11.48 6.35 10.69
N VAL A 63 -11.29 5.18 10.10
CA VAL A 63 -10.28 4.21 10.52
C VAL A 63 -9.43 3.67 9.38
N GLU A 64 -8.21 3.28 9.72
CA GLU A 64 -7.21 2.72 8.81
C GLU A 64 -6.50 1.54 9.50
N LEU A 65 -6.33 0.45 8.76
CA LEU A 65 -5.66 -0.78 9.19
C LEU A 65 -4.22 -0.81 8.69
N ARG A 66 -3.33 -0.11 9.38
CA ARG A 66 -1.92 -0.04 9.00
C ARG A 66 -1.25 -1.40 9.13
N GLY A 67 -0.62 -1.84 8.04
CA GLY A 67 0.02 -3.16 7.96
C GLY A 67 -0.90 -4.29 7.51
N ALA A 68 -2.15 -3.98 7.11
CA ALA A 68 -2.99 -4.88 6.33
C ALA A 68 -2.73 -4.73 4.82
N ALA A 69 -3.08 -5.75 4.06
CA ALA A 69 -2.99 -5.77 2.60
C ALA A 69 -3.90 -4.69 1.99
N ASP A 70 -5.11 -4.54 2.54
CA ASP A 70 -6.03 -3.43 2.31
C ASP A 70 -6.15 -2.61 3.61
N GLU A 71 -5.45 -1.48 3.67
CA GLU A 71 -5.48 -0.59 4.84
C GLU A 71 -6.86 0.08 5.00
N ASN A 72 -7.70 0.05 3.96
CA ASN A 72 -9.04 0.62 3.93
C ASN A 72 -10.13 -0.45 4.00
N ALA A 73 -9.82 -1.68 4.43
CA ALA A 73 -10.77 -2.81 4.45
C ALA A 73 -12.04 -2.57 5.29
N LEU A 74 -12.02 -1.54 6.15
CA LEU A 74 -13.16 -1.14 6.96
C LEU A 74 -13.95 0.04 6.38
N ARG A 75 -13.48 0.70 5.30
CA ARG A 75 -14.21 1.79 4.66
C ARG A 75 -15.60 1.33 4.22
N ASN A 76 -16.54 2.27 4.25
CA ASN A 76 -17.95 2.07 3.97
C ASN A 76 -18.64 1.07 4.91
N ARG A 77 -18.03 0.74 6.06
CA ARG A 77 -18.60 -0.16 7.06
C ARG A 77 -18.61 0.50 8.43
N ASP A 78 -19.76 0.43 9.08
CA ASP A 78 -19.86 0.74 10.49
C ASP A 78 -19.78 -0.55 11.29
N LEU A 79 -18.82 -0.64 12.21
CA LEU A 79 -18.67 -1.80 13.08
C LEU A 79 -19.26 -1.50 14.46
N LEU A 80 -20.16 -2.37 14.91
CA LEU A 80 -20.75 -2.40 16.24
C LEU A 80 -20.22 -3.61 17.02
N ALA A 81 -20.47 -3.63 18.34
CA ALA A 81 -20.17 -4.80 19.14
C ALA A 81 -20.87 -6.06 18.59
N GLY A 82 -20.07 -7.09 18.30
CA GLY A 82 -20.48 -8.33 17.65
C GLY A 82 -20.16 -8.39 16.16
N ASP A 83 -19.80 -7.27 15.52
CA ASP A 83 -19.41 -7.25 14.11
C ASP A 83 -17.94 -7.65 13.94
N SER A 84 -17.65 -8.23 12.78
CA SER A 84 -16.31 -8.61 12.37
C SER A 84 -16.00 -8.25 10.93
N ALA A 85 -14.70 -8.18 10.63
CA ALA A 85 -14.17 -8.00 9.31
C ALA A 85 -12.95 -8.91 9.11
N ALA A 86 -12.87 -9.51 7.92
CA ALA A 86 -11.64 -10.17 7.49
C ALA A 86 -10.58 -9.08 7.24
N VAL A 87 -9.41 -9.28 7.82
CA VAL A 87 -8.23 -8.45 7.64
C VAL A 87 -7.07 -9.36 7.30
N PHE A 88 -6.14 -8.86 6.51
CA PHE A 88 -5.06 -9.69 6.03
C PHE A 88 -3.74 -8.97 6.27
N PRO A 89 -3.04 -9.29 7.36
CA PRO A 89 -1.80 -8.62 7.69
C PRO A 89 -0.70 -8.99 6.71
N VAL A 90 0.05 -7.99 6.26
CA VAL A 90 1.26 -8.13 5.41
C VAL A 90 2.52 -7.70 6.16
N ARG A 91 2.37 -7.25 7.41
CA ARG A 91 3.45 -6.91 8.34
C ARG A 91 3.20 -7.63 9.67
N GLU A 92 4.26 -7.83 10.44
CA GLU A 92 4.19 -8.45 11.79
C GLU A 92 3.39 -7.63 12.81
N ARG A 93 3.14 -6.35 12.49
CA ARG A 93 2.42 -5.41 13.34
C ARG A 93 1.24 -4.83 12.57
N LEU A 94 0.04 -5.14 13.04
CA LEU A 94 -1.22 -4.57 12.54
C LEU A 94 -1.72 -3.52 13.54
N GLN A 95 -1.99 -2.30 13.06
CA GLN A 95 -2.53 -1.21 13.89
C GLN A 95 -3.86 -0.73 13.35
N LEU A 96 -4.87 -0.64 14.22
CA LEU A 96 -6.10 0.08 13.91
C LEU A 96 -5.96 1.52 14.39
N VAL A 97 -5.90 2.45 13.44
CA VAL A 97 -5.77 3.89 13.70
C VAL A 97 -7.10 4.56 13.43
N TRP A 98 -7.54 5.45 14.33
CA TRP A 98 -8.73 6.27 14.16
C TRP A 98 -8.37 7.75 13.97
N PHE A 99 -9.15 8.44 13.15
CA PHE A 99 -8.95 9.85 12.78
C PHE A 99 -10.13 10.74 13.20
N GLY A 100 -9.76 11.80 13.92
CA GLY A 100 -10.59 12.92 14.36
C GLY A 100 -10.92 13.91 13.24
N GLU A 101 -11.89 14.80 13.48
CA GLU A 101 -12.22 15.88 12.52
C GLU A 101 -11.17 17.02 12.49
N HIS A 102 -10.24 17.06 13.46
CA HIS A 102 -9.27 18.14 13.66
C HIS A 102 -7.82 17.61 13.75
N ASP A 103 -7.41 16.80 12.78
CA ASP A 103 -6.06 16.19 12.66
C ASP A 103 -5.62 15.32 13.86
N SER A 104 -6.52 15.04 14.82
CA SER A 104 -6.22 14.12 15.92
C SER A 104 -6.24 12.69 15.40
N SER A 105 -5.20 11.92 15.67
CA SER A 105 -5.16 10.49 15.34
C SER A 105 -4.75 9.68 16.57
N TYR A 106 -5.37 8.51 16.72
CA TYR A 106 -5.13 7.62 17.85
C TYR A 106 -5.02 6.18 17.36
N VAL A 107 -4.00 5.47 17.83
CA VAL A 107 -3.93 4.01 17.68
C VAL A 107 -4.89 3.41 18.70
N LEU A 108 -5.99 2.84 18.22
CA LEU A 108 -6.99 2.20 19.08
C LEU A 108 -6.47 0.87 19.60
N ARG A 109 -5.79 0.11 18.74
CA ARG A 109 -5.20 -1.18 19.09
C ARG A 109 -4.02 -1.51 18.18
N GLU A 110 -3.06 -2.22 18.78
CA GLU A 110 -1.96 -2.86 18.07
C GLU A 110 -2.06 -4.37 18.30
N PHE A 111 -1.82 -5.13 17.24
CA PHE A 111 -1.75 -6.57 17.25
C PHE A 111 -0.39 -7.02 16.71
N GLU A 112 0.24 -7.96 17.41
CA GLU A 112 1.33 -8.75 16.88
C GLU A 112 0.73 -9.94 16.13
N VAL A 113 1.09 -10.07 14.87
CA VAL A 113 0.57 -11.09 13.97
C VAL A 113 1.75 -11.75 13.28
N ASP A 114 1.61 -13.05 12.99
CA ASP A 114 2.52 -13.72 12.06
C ASP A 114 1.83 -13.65 10.70
N PRO A 115 2.27 -12.78 9.77
CA PRO A 115 1.71 -12.73 8.44
C PRO A 115 2.07 -14.04 7.74
N GLU A 116 1.13 -15.00 7.78
CA GLU A 116 1.14 -16.15 6.88
C GLU A 116 0.81 -15.64 5.47
N VAL A 117 1.78 -14.99 4.83
CA VAL A 117 1.74 -14.84 3.37
C VAL A 117 1.67 -16.28 2.83
N PRO A 118 0.60 -16.67 2.10
CA PRO A 118 0.52 -18.02 1.57
C PRO A 118 1.81 -18.34 0.81
N SER A 119 2.30 -19.57 0.94
CA SER A 119 3.42 -20.02 0.12
C SER A 119 3.04 -19.83 -1.35
N ALA A 120 3.96 -19.30 -2.15
CA ALA A 120 3.80 -18.91 -3.56
C ALA A 120 3.56 -20.07 -4.55
N ASP A 121 2.81 -21.09 -4.13
CA ASP A 121 2.44 -22.29 -4.91
C ASP A 121 0.96 -22.70 -4.75
N GLU A 122 0.09 -21.88 -4.11
CA GLU A 122 -1.36 -22.18 -4.05
C GLU A 122 -2.06 -21.52 -5.25
N THR A 123 -2.24 -22.27 -6.34
CA THR A 123 -2.94 -21.79 -7.55
C THR A 123 -4.42 -21.53 -7.29
N CYS A 124 -5.00 -20.49 -7.88
CA CYS A 124 -6.44 -20.22 -7.83
C CYS A 124 -7.25 -21.23 -8.69
N PRO A 125 -8.00 -22.21 -8.11
CA PRO A 125 -8.63 -23.25 -8.93
C PRO A 125 -9.71 -22.73 -9.89
N TRP A 126 -10.31 -21.58 -9.56
CA TRP A 126 -11.34 -20.93 -10.36
C TRP A 126 -10.79 -20.17 -11.58
N LEU A 127 -9.47 -19.94 -11.63
CA LEU A 127 -8.77 -19.37 -12.80
C LEU A 127 -8.47 -20.40 -13.88
N ALA A 128 -8.67 -21.70 -13.60
CA ALA A 128 -8.39 -22.75 -14.58
C ALA A 128 -9.17 -22.53 -15.89
N GLY A 129 -8.44 -22.32 -16.99
CA GLY A 129 -8.99 -22.10 -18.33
C GLY A 129 -9.52 -20.69 -18.58
N LYS A 130 -9.21 -19.72 -17.71
CA LYS A 130 -9.45 -18.29 -17.94
C LYS A 130 -8.28 -17.68 -18.72
N THR A 131 -8.59 -16.68 -19.53
CA THR A 131 -7.64 -15.88 -20.34
C THR A 131 -7.69 -14.40 -19.97
N SER A 132 -8.48 -14.02 -18.97
CA SER A 132 -8.55 -12.68 -18.39
C SER A 132 -9.26 -12.75 -17.03
N VAL A 133 -8.93 -11.84 -16.12
CA VAL A 133 -9.47 -11.84 -14.75
C VAL A 133 -9.63 -10.43 -14.17
N SER A 134 -10.87 -9.99 -13.98
CA SER A 134 -11.13 -8.80 -13.17
C SER A 134 -11.07 -9.16 -11.67
N ILE A 135 -10.21 -8.46 -10.92
CA ILE A 135 -10.02 -8.66 -9.47
C ILE A 135 -10.39 -7.36 -8.77
N ASP A 136 -11.60 -7.32 -8.19
CA ASP A 136 -12.10 -6.21 -7.39
C ASP A 136 -12.11 -6.48 -5.87
N PHE A 137 -11.38 -7.52 -5.45
CA PHE A 137 -11.36 -8.05 -4.09
C PHE A 137 -9.96 -8.52 -3.69
N VAL A 138 -9.80 -8.95 -2.45
CA VAL A 138 -8.53 -9.49 -1.93
C VAL A 138 -8.40 -10.98 -2.30
N LEU A 139 -7.45 -11.31 -3.18
CA LEU A 139 -7.16 -12.64 -3.70
C LEU A 139 -5.95 -13.27 -2.99
N TYR A 140 -6.11 -14.49 -2.47
CA TYR A 140 -5.06 -15.26 -1.76
C TYR A 140 -4.70 -16.52 -2.52
N CYS A 141 -4.03 -16.37 -3.66
CA CYS A 141 -3.51 -17.48 -4.46
C CYS A 141 -2.66 -16.93 -5.61
N ASP A 142 -1.89 -17.81 -6.24
CA ASP A 142 -1.15 -17.46 -7.44
C ASP A 142 -2.10 -17.39 -8.65
N VAL A 143 -2.02 -16.26 -9.34
CA VAL A 143 -2.60 -16.04 -10.66
C VAL A 143 -1.57 -16.55 -11.66
N SER A 144 -1.70 -17.80 -12.10
CA SER A 144 -0.83 -18.38 -13.13
C SER A 144 -1.67 -18.90 -14.29
N ILE A 145 -1.54 -18.28 -15.46
CA ILE A 145 -2.25 -18.66 -16.68
C ILE A 145 -1.30 -18.70 -17.89
N THR A 146 -1.71 -19.40 -18.95
CA THR A 146 -0.88 -19.53 -20.16
C THR A 146 -0.87 -18.25 -21.00
N ASP A 147 -2.05 -17.64 -21.14
CA ASP A 147 -2.28 -16.48 -22.00
C ASP A 147 -2.20 -15.17 -21.17
N SER A 148 -2.77 -14.07 -21.67
CA SER A 148 -2.67 -12.74 -21.05
C SER A 148 -3.41 -12.64 -19.70
N VAL A 149 -2.82 -11.94 -18.73
CA VAL A 149 -3.47 -11.57 -17.47
C VAL A 149 -3.89 -10.10 -17.54
N ASP A 150 -5.17 -9.83 -17.79
CA ASP A 150 -5.73 -8.47 -17.70
C ASP A 150 -6.44 -8.27 -16.36
N ILE A 151 -6.06 -7.23 -15.59
CA ILE A 151 -6.69 -6.86 -14.31
C ILE A 151 -7.16 -5.40 -14.36
N GLU A 152 -8.48 -5.18 -14.48
CA GLU A 152 -9.03 -3.86 -14.84
C GLU A 152 -9.19 -2.84 -13.70
N SER A 153 -9.47 -3.23 -12.45
CA SER A 153 -9.50 -2.26 -11.35
C SER A 153 -9.58 -2.86 -9.95
N GLY A 154 -8.83 -2.26 -9.04
CA GLY A 154 -9.21 -2.11 -7.63
C GLY A 154 -9.27 -3.39 -6.83
N GLY A 155 -8.14 -3.95 -6.40
CA GLY A 155 -8.12 -5.17 -5.60
C GLY A 155 -6.79 -5.38 -4.91
N THR A 156 -6.60 -6.57 -4.35
CA THR A 156 -5.30 -6.93 -3.77
C THR A 156 -4.98 -8.38 -4.08
N VAL A 157 -3.81 -8.67 -4.64
CA VAL A 157 -3.36 -10.04 -4.88
C VAL A 157 -2.26 -10.35 -3.88
N VAL A 158 -2.45 -11.37 -3.06
CA VAL A 158 -1.41 -11.93 -2.19
C VAL A 158 -1.00 -13.27 -2.76
N GLY A 159 0.09 -13.25 -3.52
CA GLY A 159 0.52 -14.34 -4.39
C GLY A 159 1.26 -13.82 -5.62
N ARG A 160 1.76 -14.74 -6.43
CA ARG A 160 2.41 -14.43 -7.72
C ARG A 160 1.38 -14.14 -8.79
N ILE A 161 1.70 -13.21 -9.68
CA ILE A 161 1.04 -13.04 -10.97
C ILE A 161 2.00 -13.52 -12.06
N GLU A 162 1.58 -14.48 -12.87
CA GLU A 162 2.38 -15.12 -13.91
C GLU A 162 1.55 -15.38 -15.18
N SER A 163 1.92 -14.72 -16.29
CA SER A 163 1.57 -15.18 -17.63
C SER A 163 2.75 -15.98 -18.21
N GLN A 164 2.50 -17.21 -18.66
CA GLN A 164 3.58 -18.10 -19.12
C GLN A 164 4.08 -17.78 -20.53
N SER A 165 3.22 -17.23 -21.39
CA SER A 165 3.57 -17.02 -22.81
C SER A 165 3.07 -15.72 -23.42
N ASP A 166 2.44 -14.86 -22.63
CA ASP A 166 1.79 -13.64 -23.09
C ASP A 166 2.03 -12.50 -22.07
N SER A 167 1.23 -11.43 -22.15
CA SER A 167 1.34 -10.23 -21.33
C SER A 167 0.70 -10.34 -19.94
N VAL A 168 1.13 -9.47 -19.04
CA VAL A 168 0.42 -9.11 -17.81
C VAL A 168 0.11 -7.61 -17.87
N ASP A 169 -1.17 -7.28 -17.87
CA ASP A 169 -1.70 -5.92 -17.94
C ASP A 169 -2.47 -5.61 -16.65
N ILE A 170 -1.93 -4.73 -15.82
CA ILE A 170 -2.51 -4.32 -14.53
C ILE A 170 -2.91 -2.85 -14.61
N ASP A 171 -4.21 -2.59 -14.59
CA ASP A 171 -4.75 -1.23 -14.52
C ASP A 171 -4.73 -0.67 -13.08
N THR A 172 -5.21 0.56 -12.92
CA THR A 172 -5.13 1.35 -11.70
C THR A 172 -5.74 0.69 -10.46
N GLY A 173 -5.06 0.87 -9.32
CA GLY A 173 -5.61 0.61 -7.98
C GLY A 173 -5.48 -0.83 -7.50
N LEU A 174 -4.60 -1.63 -8.10
CA LEU A 174 -4.26 -2.95 -7.59
C LEU A 174 -3.06 -2.87 -6.63
N THR A 175 -3.09 -3.66 -5.56
CA THR A 175 -1.90 -3.93 -4.73
C THR A 175 -1.50 -5.39 -4.88
N VAL A 176 -0.26 -5.67 -5.27
CA VAL A 176 0.28 -7.03 -5.44
C VAL A 176 1.33 -7.30 -4.39
N TYR A 177 1.10 -8.29 -3.54
CA TYR A 177 2.06 -8.83 -2.58
C TYR A 177 2.67 -10.12 -3.14
N GLY A 178 3.64 -9.95 -4.03
CA GLY A 178 4.31 -11.04 -4.71
C GLY A 178 4.94 -10.59 -6.02
N PRO A 179 5.72 -11.47 -6.69
CA PRO A 179 6.32 -11.14 -7.97
C PRO A 179 5.29 -11.12 -9.09
N VAL A 180 5.52 -10.25 -10.07
CA VAL A 180 4.78 -10.18 -11.34
C VAL A 180 5.71 -10.64 -12.46
N THR A 181 5.29 -11.62 -13.25
CA THR A 181 6.09 -12.17 -14.35
C THR A 181 5.24 -12.39 -15.60
N ALA A 182 5.75 -12.00 -16.76
CA ALA A 182 5.12 -12.26 -18.05
C ALA A 182 6.07 -12.99 -19.00
N GLY A 183 5.48 -13.71 -19.95
CA GLY A 183 6.18 -14.37 -21.04
C GLY A 183 6.51 -13.42 -22.19
N ASP A 184 5.74 -12.33 -22.34
CA ASP A 184 5.88 -11.30 -23.37
C ASP A 184 6.08 -9.91 -22.75
N ASP A 185 5.01 -9.22 -22.36
CA ASP A 185 5.09 -7.84 -21.85
C ASP A 185 4.51 -7.73 -20.43
N VAL A 186 5.05 -6.84 -19.61
CA VAL A 186 4.38 -6.42 -18.36
C VAL A 186 4.04 -4.94 -18.48
N ALA A 187 2.76 -4.60 -18.39
CA ALA A 187 2.29 -3.22 -18.27
C ALA A 187 1.56 -3.02 -16.92
N ILE A 188 1.96 -2.00 -16.16
CA ILE A 188 1.35 -1.69 -14.85
C ILE A 188 1.09 -0.20 -14.74
N ASP A 189 -0.18 0.18 -14.54
CA ASP A 189 -0.60 1.57 -14.36
C ASP A 189 -1.20 1.79 -12.96
N GLY A 190 -0.77 2.85 -12.28
CA GLY A 190 -1.39 3.38 -11.06
C GLY A 190 -1.57 2.38 -9.92
N SER A 191 -0.60 1.48 -9.72
CA SER A 191 -0.69 0.35 -8.79
C SER A 191 0.52 0.24 -7.84
N GLU A 192 0.47 -0.69 -6.89
CA GLU A 192 1.58 -1.00 -5.99
C GLU A 192 1.99 -2.48 -6.10
N VAL A 193 3.29 -2.75 -6.26
CA VAL A 193 3.83 -4.11 -6.33
C VAL A 193 4.89 -4.31 -5.26
N ALA A 194 4.58 -5.08 -4.23
CA ALA A 194 5.49 -5.55 -3.21
C ALA A 194 6.19 -6.85 -3.65
N GLY A 195 7.02 -6.74 -4.68
CA GLY A 195 7.78 -7.84 -5.26
C GLY A 195 8.57 -7.39 -6.48
N ASP A 196 9.23 -8.35 -7.12
CA ASP A 196 9.94 -8.10 -8.37
C ASP A 196 9.00 -8.13 -9.57
N VAL A 197 9.30 -7.32 -10.59
CA VAL A 197 8.59 -7.30 -11.87
C VAL A 197 9.52 -7.82 -12.96
N ARG A 198 9.05 -8.77 -13.78
CA ARG A 198 9.88 -9.45 -14.80
C ARG A 198 9.12 -9.67 -16.11
N GLY A 199 9.69 -9.28 -17.23
CA GLY A 199 9.17 -9.56 -18.56
C GLY A 199 10.25 -9.35 -19.62
N PRO A 200 10.05 -9.82 -20.86
CA PRO A 200 10.85 -9.36 -21.99
C PRO A 200 10.86 -7.84 -22.14
N ASP A 201 9.70 -7.19 -22.13
CA ASP A 201 9.52 -5.74 -22.07
C ASP A 201 8.67 -5.35 -20.85
N VAL A 202 8.97 -4.23 -20.22
CA VAL A 202 8.30 -3.78 -18.99
C VAL A 202 7.95 -2.30 -19.08
N ASP A 203 6.66 -1.98 -18.98
CA ASP A 203 6.12 -0.62 -18.95
C ASP A 203 5.45 -0.37 -17.58
N ILE A 204 5.86 0.69 -16.89
CA ILE A 204 5.37 1.02 -15.55
C ILE A 204 5.01 2.50 -15.51
N ASP A 205 3.71 2.78 -15.38
CA ASP A 205 3.13 4.12 -15.29
C ASP A 205 2.54 4.36 -13.88
N THR A 206 2.84 5.52 -13.30
CA THR A 206 2.38 6.00 -11.98
C THR A 206 2.39 4.96 -10.84
N THR A 207 3.25 3.95 -10.95
CA THR A 207 3.24 2.74 -10.10
C THR A 207 4.45 2.72 -9.17
N THR A 208 4.27 2.14 -7.98
CA THR A 208 5.38 1.90 -7.03
C THR A 208 5.72 0.42 -6.96
N VAL A 209 6.96 0.06 -7.29
CA VAL A 209 7.53 -1.29 -7.18
C VAL A 209 8.50 -1.35 -6.00
N TYR A 210 8.13 -2.09 -4.95
CA TYR A 210 8.98 -2.38 -3.79
C TYR A 210 9.87 -3.60 -4.02
N GLY A 211 10.58 -3.60 -5.13
CA GLY A 211 11.44 -4.70 -5.58
C GLY A 211 12.33 -4.26 -6.74
N SER A 212 12.93 -5.23 -7.42
CA SER A 212 13.71 -4.96 -8.63
C SER A 212 12.88 -5.22 -9.88
N VAL A 213 13.19 -4.49 -10.95
CA VAL A 213 12.60 -4.71 -12.28
C VAL A 213 13.64 -5.39 -13.16
N LYS A 214 13.25 -6.47 -13.83
CA LYS A 214 14.09 -7.17 -14.82
C LYS A 214 13.41 -7.16 -16.18
N SER A 215 14.15 -6.72 -17.18
CA SER A 215 13.74 -6.79 -18.57
C SER A 215 14.82 -7.44 -19.43
N ALA A 216 14.41 -8.23 -20.41
CA ALA A 216 15.34 -8.77 -21.42
C ALA A 216 15.63 -7.74 -22.52
N ASN A 217 14.74 -6.77 -22.73
CA ASN A 217 14.74 -5.81 -23.82
C ASN A 217 14.75 -4.37 -23.28
N GLU A 218 13.60 -3.76 -23.02
CA GLU A 218 13.51 -2.41 -22.47
C GLU A 218 12.63 -2.31 -21.22
N VAL A 219 12.87 -1.26 -20.45
CA VAL A 219 11.99 -0.81 -19.37
C VAL A 219 11.58 0.62 -19.67
N ASP A 220 10.29 0.89 -19.78
CA ASP A 220 9.75 2.25 -19.78
C ASP A 220 9.16 2.57 -18.40
N LEU A 221 9.52 3.74 -17.88
CA LEU A 221 9.05 4.22 -16.58
C LEU A 221 8.44 5.60 -16.79
N ASP A 222 7.16 5.76 -16.47
CA ASP A 222 6.46 7.05 -16.48
C ASP A 222 5.95 7.38 -15.08
N GLY A 223 6.48 8.42 -14.44
CA GLY A 223 6.09 8.81 -13.08
C GLY A 223 6.28 7.73 -11.99
N ALA A 224 6.95 6.63 -12.31
CA ALA A 224 7.05 5.44 -11.46
C ALA A 224 8.13 5.55 -10.36
N THR A 225 8.00 4.71 -9.34
CA THR A 225 9.03 4.55 -8.28
C THR A 225 9.42 3.08 -8.15
N VAL A 226 10.69 2.77 -8.40
CA VAL A 226 11.30 1.44 -8.18
C VAL A 226 12.26 1.55 -7.00
N THR A 227 12.00 0.84 -5.91
CA THR A 227 12.87 0.93 -4.72
C THR A 227 14.12 0.06 -4.82
N GLY A 228 14.08 -1.01 -5.61
CA GLY A 228 15.23 -1.82 -5.96
C GLY A 228 15.95 -1.29 -7.21
N HIS A 229 16.58 -2.19 -7.95
CA HIS A 229 17.33 -1.86 -9.15
C HIS A 229 16.59 -2.27 -10.42
N VAL A 230 16.93 -1.61 -11.53
CA VAL A 230 16.47 -2.01 -12.86
C VAL A 230 17.62 -2.73 -13.58
N TYR A 231 17.33 -3.95 -14.03
CA TYR A 231 18.23 -4.82 -14.78
C TYR A 231 17.70 -4.96 -16.20
N ALA A 232 18.23 -4.17 -17.13
CA ALA A 232 17.71 -4.03 -18.48
C ALA A 232 18.80 -3.53 -19.44
N PRO A 233 18.78 -3.92 -20.73
CA PRO A 233 19.63 -3.32 -21.75
C PRO A 233 19.45 -1.81 -21.89
N SER A 234 18.22 -1.31 -21.72
CA SER A 234 17.88 0.12 -21.76
C SER A 234 16.71 0.46 -20.86
N VAL A 235 16.69 1.73 -20.40
CA VAL A 235 15.60 2.31 -19.61
C VAL A 235 15.19 3.64 -20.23
N SER A 236 13.90 3.81 -20.48
CA SER A 236 13.24 5.07 -20.83
C SER A 236 12.63 5.69 -19.57
N CYS A 237 12.58 7.03 -19.52
CA CYS A 237 12.14 7.76 -18.33
C CYS A 237 11.27 8.96 -18.73
N THR A 238 10.01 8.95 -18.32
CA THR A 238 9.06 10.06 -18.45
C THR A 238 8.52 10.46 -17.06
N ASP A 239 8.14 11.73 -16.89
CA ASP A 239 7.61 12.32 -15.64
C ASP A 239 8.45 12.13 -14.36
N ASN A 240 9.76 12.03 -14.51
CA ASN A 240 10.77 12.00 -13.43
C ASN A 240 10.65 10.78 -12.50
N PRO A 241 10.78 9.54 -13.03
CA PRO A 241 10.75 8.34 -12.21
C PRO A 241 11.95 8.29 -11.26
N THR A 242 11.81 7.49 -10.19
CA THR A 242 12.88 7.24 -9.21
C THR A 242 13.25 5.76 -9.20
N ILE A 243 14.55 5.45 -9.26
CA ILE A 243 15.10 4.08 -9.17
C ILE A 243 16.16 4.05 -8.07
N ASP A 244 16.02 3.17 -7.08
CA ASP A 244 16.94 3.05 -5.93
C ASP A 244 17.25 4.41 -5.25
N GLY A 245 16.20 5.23 -5.10
CA GLY A 245 16.31 6.57 -4.53
C GLY A 245 17.04 7.61 -5.42
N GLN A 246 17.36 7.27 -6.66
CA GLN A 246 18.00 8.15 -7.64
C GLN A 246 17.01 8.57 -8.73
N SER A 247 17.16 9.77 -9.28
CA SER A 247 16.38 10.14 -10.47
C SER A 247 16.76 9.27 -11.66
N CYS A 248 15.76 8.77 -12.38
CA CYS A 248 15.93 7.93 -13.57
C CYS A 248 16.89 8.57 -14.60
N SER A 249 16.82 9.90 -14.77
CA SER A 249 17.71 10.67 -15.66
C SER A 249 19.22 10.56 -15.34
N SER A 250 19.56 10.12 -14.13
CA SER A 250 20.93 9.92 -13.64
C SER A 250 21.27 8.46 -13.36
N TYR A 251 20.30 7.57 -13.49
CA TYR A 251 20.45 6.15 -13.18
C TYR A 251 21.06 5.41 -14.37
N ALA A 252 21.95 4.47 -14.09
CA ALA A 252 22.49 3.55 -15.08
C ALA A 252 21.92 2.15 -14.83
N PRO A 253 21.17 1.56 -15.78
CA PRO A 253 20.64 0.22 -15.59
C PRO A 253 21.76 -0.81 -15.45
N LYS A 254 21.46 -1.87 -14.69
CA LYS A 254 22.35 -3.01 -14.49
C LYS A 254 22.18 -4.02 -15.63
N ASP A 255 23.19 -4.85 -15.83
CA ASP A 255 23.14 -5.94 -16.79
C ASP A 255 22.02 -6.94 -16.40
N PRO A 256 21.11 -7.33 -17.32
CA PRO A 256 20.09 -8.36 -17.06
C PRO A 256 20.63 -9.68 -16.49
N ASP A 257 21.88 -10.02 -16.80
CA ASP A 257 22.54 -11.24 -16.31
C ASP A 257 23.04 -11.11 -14.86
N ASP A 258 23.12 -9.90 -14.30
CA ASP A 258 23.53 -9.63 -12.92
C ASP A 258 22.36 -9.69 -11.91
N TYR A 259 21.15 -9.99 -12.38
CA TYR A 259 19.93 -10.08 -11.58
C TYR A 259 19.94 -11.26 -10.60
#